data_AF-A0A2V7X0B5-F1
#
_entry.id   AF-A0A2V7X0B5-F1
#
_cell.length_a   1.000
_cell.length_b   1.000
_cell.length_c   1.000
_cell.angle_alpha   90.00
_cell.angle_beta   90.00
_cell.angle_gamma   90.00
#
_symmetry.space_group_name_H-M   'P 1'
#
loop_
_entity.id
_entity.type
_entity.pdbx_description
1 polymer ?
#
loop_
_entity_poly.entity_id
_entity_poly.type
_entity_poly.pdbx_seq_one_letter_code
_entity_poly.pdbx_strand_id
1 'polypeptide(L)'
;MDAYNVTLQRELTSTVSAEIAYVGNAGRGFIGDGPANNMNQPTIVGFGTLSQDQRKPFFACGVKTDPDASNSAQGLCGNYGWTQGIDYFSNTGKSRYNALQTKLTKRFSRGYSLLAHYTFQSHKNNDGGYFFIDPSVNYGPADFIRKHVFVLAGTAELPFAKGNTATRARIAIPAPTGRTSSAIRSSARGTASRRRTST
;
A
#
# COMPACT_ATOMS: atom_id res chain seq x y z
N MET A 1 -15.16 7.90 9.16
CA MET A 1 -13.78 7.75 8.65
C MET A 1 -12.95 8.60 9.58
N ASP A 2 -12.02 7.97 10.28
CA ASP A 2 -11.23 8.63 11.31
C ASP A 2 -9.81 8.74 10.78
N ALA A 3 -9.34 9.98 10.60
CA ALA A 3 -8.02 10.26 10.05
C ALA A 3 -7.22 11.06 11.07
N TYR A 4 -5.92 10.77 11.15
CA TYR A 4 -5.01 11.50 12.01
C TYR A 4 -3.63 11.59 11.35
N ASN A 5 -2.96 12.72 11.60
CA ASN A 5 -1.60 12.95 11.15
C ASN A 5 -0.83 13.72 12.21
N VAL A 6 0.42 13.32 12.44
CA VAL A 6 1.36 14.01 13.33
C VAL A 6 2.68 14.14 12.60
N THR A 7 3.21 15.36 12.53
CA THR A 7 4.46 15.65 11.82
C THR A 7 5.41 16.42 12.72
N LEU A 8 6.66 16.00 12.76
CA LEU A 8 7.76 16.69 13.41
C LEU A 8 8.83 16.99 12.37
N GLN A 9 9.20 18.27 12.25
CA GLN A 9 10.32 18.71 11.42
C GLN A 9 11.38 19.37 12.30
N ARG A 10 12.64 19.06 12.03
CA ARG A 10 13.77 19.65 12.72
C ARG A 10 14.94 19.93 11.78
N GLU A 11 15.54 21.10 11.93
CA GLU A 11 16.87 21.39 11.38
C GLU A 11 17.92 20.73 12.28
N LEU A 12 18.70 19.82 11.71
CA LEU A 12 19.76 19.08 12.42
C LEU A 12 21.10 19.83 12.36
N THR A 13 21.37 20.50 11.24
CA THR A 13 22.51 21.41 11.02
C THR A 13 22.06 22.53 10.07
N SER A 14 22.89 23.56 9.88
CA SER A 14 22.63 24.65 8.91
C SER A 14 22.38 24.20 7.46
N THR A 15 22.69 22.93 7.15
CA THR A 15 22.53 22.36 5.81
C THR A 15 21.73 21.06 5.79
N VAL A 16 21.24 20.55 6.93
CA VAL A 16 20.52 19.28 7.03
C VAL A 16 19.25 19.44 7.83
N SER A 17 18.12 19.02 7.27
CA SER A 17 16.83 18.92 7.96
C SER A 17 16.26 17.51 7.86
N ALA A 18 15.53 17.12 8.89
CA ALA A 18 14.77 15.88 8.94
C ALA A 18 13.31 16.17 9.26
N GLU A 19 12.43 15.34 8.71
CA GLU A 19 10.99 15.36 8.96
C GLU A 19 10.51 13.93 9.12
N ILE A 20 9.67 13.71 10.14
CA ILE A 20 9.02 12.43 10.41
C ILE A 20 7.53 12.71 10.55
N ALA A 21 6.71 12.00 9.79
CA ALA A 21 5.26 12.08 9.83
C ALA A 21 4.66 10.69 10.07
N TYR A 22 3.67 10.62 10.95
CA TYR A 22 2.81 9.46 11.11
C TYR A 22 1.41 9.81 10.62
N VAL A 23 0.88 9.01 9.71
CA VAL A 23 -0.45 9.19 9.11
C VAL A 23 -1.24 7.91 9.30
N GLY A 24 -2.46 8.02 9.80
CA GLY A 24 -3.35 6.87 9.89
C GLY A 24 -4.79 7.21 9.52
N ASN A 25 -5.48 6.19 9.04
CA ASN A 25 -6.87 6.26 8.61
C ASN A 25 -7.58 4.96 8.99
N ALA A 26 -8.71 5.08 9.68
CA ALA A 26 -9.63 3.99 9.94
C ALA A 26 -10.97 4.25 9.23
N GLY A 27 -11.38 3.30 8.40
CA GLY A 27 -12.57 3.40 7.59
C GLY A 27 -13.55 2.25 7.81
N ARG A 28 -14.80 2.52 7.44
CA ARG A 28 -15.79 1.48 7.12
C ARG A 28 -16.22 1.67 5.67
N GLY A 29 -16.33 0.58 4.93
CA GLY A 29 -16.62 0.61 3.50
C GLY A 29 -16.99 -0.77 2.99
N PHE A 30 -16.74 -0.99 1.71
CA PHE A 30 -17.00 -2.29 1.10
C PHE A 30 -16.18 -3.40 1.75
N ILE A 31 -16.73 -4.60 1.64
CA ILE A 31 -16.08 -5.84 2.01
C ILE A 31 -15.44 -6.33 0.70
N GLY A 32 -14.11 -6.38 0.63
CA GLY A 32 -13.37 -6.60 -0.61
C GLY A 32 -13.48 -5.42 -1.60
N ASP A 33 -13.39 -5.72 -2.89
CA ASP A 33 -13.33 -4.74 -3.98
C ASP A 33 -14.70 -4.29 -4.51
N GLY A 34 -15.80 -4.79 -3.94
CA GLY A 34 -17.14 -4.54 -4.45
C GLY A 34 -18.23 -4.47 -3.39
N PRO A 35 -19.38 -3.85 -3.70
CA PRO A 35 -20.46 -3.69 -2.75
C PRO A 35 -21.26 -4.97 -2.53
N ALA A 36 -21.31 -5.87 -3.52
CA ALA A 36 -22.05 -7.12 -3.49
C ALA A 36 -21.19 -8.24 -2.90
N ASN A 37 -21.65 -8.85 -1.81
CA ASN A 37 -20.99 -10.00 -1.22
C ASN A 37 -21.99 -11.13 -0.99
N ASN A 38 -21.65 -12.34 -1.43
CA ASN A 38 -22.54 -13.48 -1.30
C ASN A 38 -22.67 -13.93 0.18
N MET A 39 -23.82 -13.71 0.79
CA MET A 39 -24.10 -14.11 2.17
C MET A 39 -24.47 -15.59 2.32
N ASN A 40 -24.74 -16.29 1.21
CA ASN A 40 -25.01 -17.73 1.17
C ASN A 40 -23.76 -18.56 0.80
N GLN A 41 -22.56 -18.07 1.12
CA GLN A 41 -21.32 -18.83 0.92
C GLN A 41 -21.27 -20.05 1.84
N PRO A 42 -20.72 -21.19 1.39
CA PRO A 42 -20.63 -22.39 2.21
C PRO A 42 -19.58 -22.23 3.32
N THR A 43 -19.92 -22.67 4.54
CA THR A 43 -18.96 -22.69 5.67
C THR A 43 -17.92 -23.78 5.53
N ILE A 44 -16.73 -23.64 6.14
CA ILE A 44 -15.72 -24.72 6.18
C ILE A 44 -16.13 -25.86 7.11
N VAL A 45 -17.05 -25.61 8.06
CA VAL A 45 -17.57 -26.62 8.98
C VAL A 45 -18.26 -27.74 8.19
N GLY A 46 -17.92 -29.00 8.47
CA GLY A 46 -18.43 -30.16 7.75
C GLY A 46 -17.83 -30.39 6.36
N PHE A 47 -16.74 -29.69 6.02
CA PHE A 47 -16.00 -29.97 4.78
C PHE A 47 -15.48 -31.41 4.76
N GLY A 48 -15.70 -32.12 3.65
CA GLY A 48 -15.33 -33.53 3.49
C GLY A 48 -16.38 -34.53 4.00
N THR A 49 -17.38 -34.09 4.78
CA THR A 49 -18.48 -34.94 5.25
C THR A 49 -19.84 -34.52 4.71
N LEU A 50 -20.02 -33.23 4.43
CA LEU A 50 -21.26 -32.65 3.93
C LEU A 50 -21.07 -32.02 2.55
N SER A 51 -22.14 -32.03 1.75
CA SER A 51 -22.15 -31.40 0.44
C SER A 51 -21.93 -29.88 0.54
N GLN A 52 -21.57 -29.24 -0.57
CA GLN A 52 -21.40 -27.79 -0.60
C GLN A 52 -22.69 -27.05 -0.23
N ASP A 53 -23.84 -27.53 -0.70
CA ASP A 53 -25.14 -26.93 -0.41
C ASP A 53 -25.55 -27.12 1.05
N GLN A 54 -25.30 -28.30 1.61
CA GLN A 54 -25.53 -28.56 3.05
C GLN A 54 -24.78 -27.55 3.95
N ARG A 55 -23.62 -27.07 3.53
CA ARG A 55 -22.81 -26.09 4.27
C ARG A 55 -23.25 -24.63 4.07
N LYS A 56 -24.28 -24.36 3.27
CA LYS A 56 -24.78 -22.99 3.03
C LYS A 56 -25.74 -22.55 4.13
N PRO A 57 -25.65 -21.30 4.63
CA PRO A 57 -26.52 -20.80 5.70
C PRO A 57 -28.02 -20.92 5.42
N PHE A 58 -28.47 -20.75 4.16
CA PHE A 58 -29.89 -20.73 3.81
C PHE A 58 -30.41 -22.04 3.19
N PHE A 59 -29.59 -23.10 3.15
CA PHE A 59 -30.00 -24.39 2.60
C PHE A 59 -30.77 -25.24 3.62
N ALA A 60 -30.15 -25.56 4.76
CA ALA A 60 -30.79 -26.28 5.86
C ALA A 60 -30.18 -25.87 7.21
N CYS A 61 -31.01 -25.53 8.21
CA CYS A 61 -30.51 -25.39 9.59
C CYS A 61 -30.24 -26.80 10.12
N GLY A 62 -28.96 -27.15 10.35
CA GLY A 62 -28.59 -28.48 10.87
C GLY A 62 -27.15 -28.92 10.60
N VAL A 63 -26.33 -28.11 9.92
CA VAL A 63 -24.93 -28.45 9.59
C VAL A 63 -23.91 -27.89 10.58
N LYS A 64 -24.34 -27.15 11.60
CA LYS A 64 -23.49 -26.84 12.74
C LYS A 64 -23.80 -27.85 13.83
N THR A 65 -22.87 -28.76 14.11
CA THR A 65 -22.84 -29.57 15.35
C THR A 65 -22.52 -28.66 16.54
N ASP A 66 -23.25 -27.55 16.66
CA ASP A 66 -23.15 -26.63 17.79
C ASP A 66 -24.33 -26.97 18.72
N PRO A 67 -24.08 -27.55 19.90
CA PRO A 67 -25.15 -27.95 20.83
C PRO A 67 -25.96 -26.77 21.40
N ASP A 68 -25.58 -25.52 21.09
CA ASP A 68 -26.33 -24.29 21.41
C ASP A 68 -27.15 -23.73 20.22
N ALA A 69 -27.30 -24.49 19.14
CA ALA A 69 -28.10 -24.09 17.97
C ALA A 69 -29.62 -23.93 18.25
N SER A 70 -30.07 -24.08 19.50
CA SER A 70 -31.40 -23.63 19.96
C SER A 70 -31.56 -22.11 20.00
N ASN A 71 -30.47 -21.35 19.85
CA ASN A 71 -30.55 -19.90 19.64
C ASN A 71 -30.08 -19.52 18.23
N SER A 72 -31.04 -19.42 17.31
CA SER A 72 -31.00 -18.66 16.07
C SER A 72 -30.69 -17.16 16.24
N ALA A 73 -30.21 -16.74 17.42
CA ALA A 73 -29.92 -15.36 17.79
C ALA A 73 -28.49 -14.90 17.46
N GLN A 74 -27.59 -15.78 16.97
CA GLN A 74 -26.19 -15.44 16.66
C GLN A 74 -25.80 -15.57 15.17
N GLY A 75 -26.71 -15.95 14.25
CA GLY A 75 -26.38 -15.98 12.81
C GLY A 75 -27.40 -16.58 11.84
N LEU A 76 -27.21 -16.23 10.56
CA LEU A 76 -28.05 -16.31 9.34
C LEU A 76 -28.55 -17.72 8.90
N CYS A 77 -28.96 -18.63 9.78
CA CYS A 77 -29.44 -19.94 9.33
C CYS A 77 -30.91 -19.90 8.86
N GLY A 78 -31.21 -20.62 7.77
CA GLY A 78 -32.56 -20.84 7.27
C GLY A 78 -32.72 -22.22 6.64
N ASN A 79 -33.92 -22.81 6.76
CA ASN A 79 -34.25 -24.10 6.13
C ASN A 79 -35.04 -23.88 4.83
N TYR A 80 -34.45 -23.13 3.89
CA TYR A 80 -35.12 -22.71 2.66
C TYR A 80 -34.75 -23.55 1.43
N GLY A 81 -33.76 -24.44 1.54
CA GLY A 81 -33.26 -25.24 0.41
C GLY A 81 -32.50 -24.41 -0.63
N TRP A 82 -32.09 -23.19 -0.30
CA TRP A 82 -31.49 -22.26 -1.25
C TRP A 82 -30.04 -22.60 -1.57
N THR A 83 -29.77 -22.85 -2.85
CA THR A 83 -28.44 -23.19 -3.38
C THR A 83 -27.80 -22.04 -4.16
N GLN A 84 -28.55 -21.00 -4.50
CA GLN A 84 -28.07 -19.81 -5.21
C GLN A 84 -27.19 -18.91 -4.33
N GLY A 85 -26.37 -18.07 -4.97
CA GLY A 85 -25.74 -16.94 -4.29
C GLY A 85 -26.78 -15.88 -3.92
N ILE A 86 -26.57 -15.21 -2.79
CA ILE A 86 -27.42 -14.10 -2.33
C ILE A 86 -26.52 -12.90 -2.13
N ASP A 87 -26.59 -11.93 -3.03
CA ASP A 87 -25.78 -10.73 -2.94
C ASP A 87 -26.34 -9.81 -1.86
N TYR A 88 -25.53 -9.57 -0.85
CA TYR A 88 -25.81 -8.61 0.20
C TYR A 88 -24.94 -7.36 0.01
N PHE A 89 -25.60 -6.22 -0.04
CA PHE A 89 -24.96 -4.92 -0.26
C PHE A 89 -24.77 -4.23 1.08
N SER A 90 -23.53 -4.07 1.53
CA SER A 90 -23.26 -3.36 2.78
C SER A 90 -21.88 -2.69 2.83
N ASN A 91 -21.82 -1.60 3.62
CA ASN A 91 -20.60 -0.84 3.90
C ASN A 91 -20.06 -1.16 5.30
N THR A 92 -20.04 -2.45 5.66
CA THR A 92 -19.67 -2.91 7.00
C THR A 92 -18.23 -3.40 7.11
N GLY A 93 -17.52 -3.52 5.98
CA GLY A 93 -16.11 -3.88 5.94
C GLY A 93 -15.25 -2.85 6.65
N LYS A 94 -14.24 -3.30 7.39
CA LYS A 94 -13.29 -2.44 8.12
C LYS A 94 -12.03 -2.24 7.29
N SER A 95 -11.49 -1.03 7.27
CA SER A 95 -10.15 -0.76 6.74
C SER A 95 -9.31 0.04 7.74
N ARG A 96 -8.01 -0.25 7.79
CA ARG A 96 -7.04 0.45 8.63
C ARG A 96 -5.74 0.65 7.89
N TYR A 97 -5.39 1.90 7.63
CA TYR A 97 -4.13 2.32 7.03
C TYR A 97 -3.28 3.05 8.06
N ASN A 98 -1.99 2.72 8.12
CA ASN A 98 -1.00 3.43 8.93
C ASN A 98 0.29 3.57 8.13
N ALA A 99 0.90 4.75 8.17
CA ALA A 99 2.17 5.02 7.52
C ALA A 99 3.07 5.91 8.36
N LEU A 100 4.34 5.52 8.46
CA LEU A 100 5.44 6.33 8.93
C LEU A 100 6.22 6.81 7.71
N GLN A 101 6.30 8.13 7.54
CA GLN A 101 7.02 8.78 6.46
C GLN A 101 8.19 9.56 7.05
N THR A 102 9.38 9.35 6.51
CA THR A 102 10.57 10.10 6.89
C THR A 102 11.16 10.77 5.66
N LYS A 103 11.61 12.02 5.85
CA LYS A 103 12.28 12.81 4.84
C LYS A 103 13.55 13.39 5.44
N LEU A 104 14.66 13.18 4.75
CA LEU A 104 15.95 13.77 5.06
C LEU A 104 16.38 14.63 3.88
N THR A 105 16.64 15.91 4.15
CA THR A 105 17.12 16.85 3.15
C THR A 105 18.45 17.40 3.59
N LYS A 106 19.48 17.22 2.75
CA LYS A 106 20.73 17.95 2.84
C LYS A 106 20.83 18.94 1.69
N ARG A 107 20.85 20.24 2.02
CA ARG A 107 21.12 21.33 1.09
C ARG A 107 22.53 21.19 0.51
N PHE A 108 22.75 21.77 -0.67
CA PHE A 108 24.05 21.71 -1.32
C PHE A 108 25.11 22.39 -0.45
N SER A 109 26.06 21.61 0.04
CA SER A 109 27.15 22.08 0.88
C SER A 109 28.30 21.11 0.79
N ARG A 110 29.54 21.63 0.81
CA ARG A 110 30.77 20.82 0.70
C ARG A 110 30.76 19.90 -0.54
N GLY A 111 30.22 20.40 -1.66
CA GLY A 111 30.21 19.70 -2.94
C GLY A 111 29.12 18.66 -3.12
N TYR A 112 28.09 18.55 -2.27
CA TYR A 112 26.98 17.64 -2.51
C TYR A 112 25.64 18.06 -1.88
N SER A 113 24.54 17.60 -2.45
CA SER A 113 23.19 17.63 -1.86
C SER A 113 22.56 16.23 -1.84
N LEU A 114 21.61 16.04 -0.94
CA LEU A 114 20.91 14.77 -0.76
C LEU A 114 19.43 15.02 -0.44
N LEU A 115 18.57 14.18 -0.99
CA LEU A 115 17.18 14.03 -0.62
C LEU A 115 16.90 12.54 -0.46
N ALA A 116 16.49 12.13 0.73
CA ALA A 116 16.08 10.77 1.02
C ALA A 116 14.66 10.77 1.56
N HIS A 117 13.82 9.88 1.04
CA HIS A 117 12.48 9.61 1.54
C HIS A 117 12.36 8.13 1.86
N TYR A 118 11.72 7.83 2.99
CA TYR A 118 11.36 6.48 3.35
C TYR A 118 9.94 6.44 3.90
N THR A 119 9.12 5.58 3.31
CA THR A 119 7.76 5.33 3.75
C THR A 119 7.63 3.88 4.18
N PHE A 120 7.30 3.68 5.44
CA PHE A 120 6.87 2.40 5.99
C PHE A 120 5.36 2.45 6.18
N GLN A 121 4.61 1.61 5.47
CA GLN A 121 3.16 1.68 5.43
C GLN A 121 2.52 0.30 5.51
N SER A 122 1.32 0.24 6.07
CA SER A 122 0.51 -0.96 6.16
C SER A 122 -0.95 -0.60 5.96
N HIS A 123 -1.64 -1.37 5.16
CA HIS A 123 -3.09 -1.29 5.00
C HIS A 123 -3.68 -2.66 5.26
N LYS A 124 -4.73 -2.73 6.07
CA LYS A 124 -5.53 -3.94 6.26
C LYS A 124 -6.98 -3.67 5.96
N ASN A 125 -7.63 -4.60 5.29
CA ASN A 125 -9.04 -4.54 4.94
C ASN A 125 -9.70 -5.92 5.11
N ASN A 126 -11.03 -5.89 5.24
CA ASN A 126 -11.82 -7.11 5.08
C ASN A 126 -11.97 -7.43 3.60
N ASP A 127 -11.91 -8.73 3.27
CA ASP A 127 -12.30 -9.28 1.99
C ASP A 127 -13.67 -10.01 2.08
N GLY A 128 -14.32 -10.19 0.92
CA GLY A 128 -15.67 -10.73 0.77
C GLY A 128 -15.82 -12.21 1.10
N GLY A 129 -14.75 -12.98 1.01
CA GLY A 129 -14.78 -14.39 1.39
C GLY A 129 -15.13 -14.56 2.86
N TYR A 130 -16.04 -15.50 3.18
CA TYR A 130 -16.34 -15.93 4.55
C TYR A 130 -16.84 -14.85 5.52
N PHE A 131 -17.03 -13.60 5.07
CA PHE A 131 -17.23 -12.44 5.93
C PHE A 131 -18.49 -12.53 6.80
N PHE A 132 -19.58 -13.06 6.25
CA PHE A 132 -20.85 -13.22 6.96
C PHE A 132 -20.87 -14.41 7.92
N ILE A 133 -19.85 -15.27 7.88
CA ILE A 133 -19.69 -16.39 8.80
C ILE A 133 -18.69 -16.01 9.89
N ASP A 134 -17.50 -15.55 9.48
CA ASP A 134 -16.48 -15.01 10.35
C ASP A 134 -15.68 -13.90 9.61
N PRO A 135 -15.91 -12.62 9.94
CA PRO A 135 -15.23 -11.50 9.30
C PRO A 135 -13.76 -11.38 9.69
N SER A 136 -13.27 -12.13 10.69
CA SER A 136 -11.87 -12.09 11.12
C SER A 136 -10.95 -12.91 10.22
N VAL A 137 -11.48 -13.98 9.59
CA VAL A 137 -10.72 -14.91 8.75
C VAL A 137 -10.06 -14.19 7.57
N ASN A 138 -10.81 -13.32 6.92
CA ASN A 138 -10.35 -12.56 5.76
C ASN A 138 -10.10 -11.07 6.08
N TYR A 139 -9.59 -10.79 7.28
CA TYR A 139 -9.06 -9.46 7.62
C TYR A 139 -7.54 -9.46 7.49
N GLY A 140 -7.04 -9.00 6.35
CA GLY A 140 -5.65 -9.19 5.94
C GLY A 140 -4.99 -7.92 5.42
N PRO A 141 -3.67 -7.96 5.16
CA PRO A 141 -2.97 -6.92 4.43
C PRO A 141 -3.56 -6.74 3.02
N ALA A 142 -3.76 -5.50 2.60
CA ALA A 142 -4.11 -5.20 1.22
C ALA A 142 -2.93 -5.49 0.29
N ASP A 143 -3.21 -6.11 -0.86
CA ASP A 143 -2.22 -6.52 -1.88
C ASP A 143 -1.66 -5.33 -2.69
N PHE A 144 -2.42 -4.25 -2.80
CA PHE A 144 -2.05 -3.06 -3.55
C PHE A 144 -1.12 -2.09 -2.81
N ILE A 145 -0.70 -2.39 -1.58
CA ILE A 145 0.18 -1.52 -0.79
C ILE A 145 1.57 -2.12 -0.61
N ARG A 146 2.60 -1.34 -0.98
CA ARG A 146 4.00 -1.68 -0.74
C ARG A 146 4.39 -1.31 0.69
N LYS A 147 4.84 -2.29 1.47
CA LYS A 147 5.18 -2.06 2.88
C LYS A 147 6.35 -1.10 3.11
N HIS A 148 7.34 -1.13 2.21
CA HIS A 148 8.53 -0.29 2.25
C HIS A 148 8.71 0.42 0.91
N VAL A 149 8.85 1.74 0.95
CA VAL A 149 9.17 2.55 -0.24
C VAL A 149 10.32 3.47 0.14
N PHE A 150 11.45 3.34 -0.54
CA PHE A 150 12.63 4.17 -0.34
C PHE A 150 12.99 4.90 -1.63
N VAL A 151 13.28 6.19 -1.53
CA VAL A 151 13.70 7.04 -2.64
C VAL A 151 14.93 7.83 -2.22
N LEU A 152 15.97 7.81 -3.05
CA LEU A 152 17.20 8.55 -2.84
C LEU A 152 17.55 9.35 -4.09
N ALA A 153 17.75 10.65 -3.92
CA ALA A 153 18.21 11.56 -4.95
C ALA A 153 19.35 12.42 -4.42
N GLY A 154 20.36 12.68 -5.25
CA GLY A 154 21.48 13.50 -4.84
C GLY A 154 22.27 14.04 -6.02
N THR A 155 23.01 15.12 -5.77
CA THR A 155 24.00 15.65 -6.70
C THR A 155 25.31 15.83 -5.97
N ALA A 156 26.41 15.58 -6.67
CA ALA A 156 27.76 15.75 -6.13
C ALA A 156 28.67 16.39 -7.19
N GLU A 157 29.56 17.26 -6.73
CA GLU A 157 30.68 17.81 -7.48
C GLU A 157 31.88 16.88 -7.32
N LEU A 158 32.42 16.41 -8.45
CA LEU A 158 33.57 15.53 -8.44
C LEU A 158 34.86 16.36 -8.31
N PRO A 159 35.85 15.91 -7.51
CA PRO A 159 37.04 16.68 -7.19
C PRO A 159 37.93 17.04 -8.40
N PHE A 160 37.83 16.29 -9.50
CA PHE A 160 38.53 16.57 -10.77
C PHE A 160 37.79 17.58 -11.68
N ALA A 161 36.61 18.07 -11.28
CA ALA A 161 35.78 19.00 -12.05
C ALA A 161 35.57 20.35 -11.36
N LYS A 162 36.35 20.67 -10.31
CA LYS A 162 36.35 22.00 -9.67
C LYS A 162 36.67 23.06 -10.72
N GLY A 163 35.68 23.87 -11.09
CA GLY A 163 35.82 24.97 -12.05
C GLY A 163 35.41 24.67 -13.49
N ASN A 164 34.85 23.49 -13.80
CA ASN A 164 34.38 23.18 -15.15
C ASN A 164 32.86 23.02 -15.21
N THR A 165 32.18 23.99 -15.85
CA THR A 165 30.70 24.12 -15.95
C THR A 165 30.02 22.88 -16.57
N ALA A 166 30.78 22.00 -17.24
CA ALA A 166 30.27 20.90 -18.05
C ALA A 166 29.99 19.57 -17.32
N THR A 167 30.36 19.39 -16.04
CA THR A 167 30.26 18.07 -15.37
C THR A 167 29.58 18.12 -14.00
N ARG A 168 28.25 18.31 -14.00
CA ARG A 168 27.38 18.02 -12.84
C ARG A 168 26.74 16.65 -13.02
N ALA A 169 27.16 15.65 -12.24
CA ALA A 169 26.51 14.35 -12.24
C ALA A 169 25.25 14.40 -11.37
N ARG A 170 24.09 14.06 -11.95
CA ARG A 170 22.84 13.84 -11.22
C ARG A 170 22.66 12.33 -11.07
N ILE A 171 22.62 11.85 -9.84
CA ILE A 171 22.26 10.45 -9.57
C ILE A 171 20.82 10.46 -9.08
N ALA A 172 19.93 9.95 -9.94
CA ALA A 172 18.57 9.56 -9.56
C ALA A 172 18.57 8.04 -9.51
N ILE A 173 18.35 7.46 -8.33
CA ILE A 173 18.08 6.03 -8.19
C ILE A 173 16.56 5.88 -8.19
N PRO A 174 15.94 5.34 -9.26
CA PRO A 174 14.53 5.04 -9.23
C PRO A 174 14.27 3.95 -8.18
N ALA A 175 13.23 4.13 -7.36
CA ALA A 175 12.69 3.07 -6.53
C ALA A 175 12.28 1.86 -7.41
N PRO A 176 12.19 0.63 -6.87
CA PRO A 176 11.99 -0.56 -7.69
C PRO A 176 10.60 -0.55 -8.32
N THR A 177 10.49 -0.06 -9.54
CA THR A 177 9.41 -0.39 -10.47
C THR A 177 9.94 -1.44 -11.43
N GLY A 178 9.10 -2.42 -11.76
CA GLY A 178 9.42 -3.48 -12.70
C GLY A 178 10.13 -2.90 -13.92
N ARG A 179 11.32 -3.43 -14.20
CA ARG A 179 12.16 -3.23 -15.39
C ARG A 179 11.86 -1.97 -16.20
N THR A 180 12.67 -0.94 -16.00
CA THR A 180 13.29 -0.18 -17.11
C THR A 180 14.37 0.74 -16.54
N SER A 181 15.62 0.33 -16.71
CA SER A 181 16.78 1.18 -16.42
C SER A 181 16.95 2.14 -17.60
N SER A 182 16.76 3.44 -17.37
CA SER A 182 17.20 4.47 -18.32
C SER A 182 18.14 5.42 -17.60
N ALA A 183 19.44 5.26 -17.89
CA ALA A 183 20.46 6.21 -17.48
C ALA A 183 20.48 7.36 -18.48
N ILE A 184 19.99 8.54 -18.09
CA ILE A 184 20.12 9.75 -18.91
C ILE A 184 21.53 10.30 -18.72
N ARG A 185 22.41 10.03 -19.69
CA ARG A 185 23.73 10.65 -19.83
C ARG A 185 23.60 11.84 -20.77
N SER A 186 23.53 13.06 -20.26
CA SER A 186 23.64 14.26 -21.12
C SER A 186 25.12 14.64 -21.29
N SER A 187 25.64 14.51 -22.51
CA SER A 187 26.91 15.11 -22.89
C SER A 187 26.65 16.43 -23.62
N ALA A 188 27.03 17.56 -23.02
CA ALA A 188 27.10 18.83 -23.74
C ALA A 188 28.36 18.83 -24.61
N ARG A 189 28.20 18.62 -25.91
CA ARG A 189 29.28 18.73 -26.90
C ARG A 189 29.37 20.21 -27.32
N GLY A 190 30.33 20.95 -26.76
CA GLY A 190 30.60 22.33 -27.13
C GLY A 190 31.40 22.39 -28.44
N THR A 191 30.81 22.92 -29.50
CA THR A 191 31.46 23.16 -30.79
C THR A 191 32.30 24.44 -30.70
N ALA A 192 33.63 24.32 -30.65
CA ALA A 192 34.52 25.47 -30.75
C ALA A 192 34.68 25.89 -32.22
N SER A 193 34.02 26.98 -32.63
CA SER A 193 34.26 27.63 -33.93
C SER A 193 35.54 28.48 -33.83
N ARG A 194 36.58 28.07 -34.55
CA ARG A 194 37.88 28.74 -34.61
C ARG A 194 37.79 29.92 -35.58
N ARG A 195 37.68 31.14 -35.05
CA ARG A 195 37.79 32.40 -35.82
C ARG A 195 39.23 32.54 -36.32
N ARG A 196 39.42 32.48 -37.65
CA ARG A 196 40.70 32.73 -38.32
C ARG A 196 40.65 34.16 -38.86
N THR A 197 41.46 35.05 -38.30
CA THR A 197 41.80 36.35 -38.86
C THR A 197 42.91 36.15 -39.91
N SER A 198 42.77 36.78 -41.08
CA SER A 198 43.87 37.07 -41.99
C SER A 198 43.63 38.45 -42.62
N THR A 199 44.64 39.30 -42.43
CA THR A 199 45.09 40.47 -43.22
C THR A 199 44.20 40.99 -44.33
#